data_AF-A0AAW2S178-F1
#
_entry.id   AF-A0AAW2S178-F1
#
_cell.length_a   1.000
_cell.length_b   1.000
_cell.length_c   1.000
_cell.angle_alpha   90.00
_cell.angle_beta   90.00
_cell.angle_gamma   90.00
#
_symmetry.space_group_name_H-M   'P 1'
#
loop_
_entity.id
_entity.type
_entity.pdbx_description
1 polymer ?
#
loop_
_entity_poly.entity_id
_entity_poly.type
_entity_poly.pdbx_seq_one_letter_code
_entity_poly.pdbx_strand_id
1 'polypeptide(L)'
;MHVSTDGFVSIEHVKNTVNEAIANAYETRVQVFKSYVKPYTEMVEQLTMPENYQPPKFQQFNGYGDPRQHIAHFVETCNNAGIDEDLLVKQFVLSLKDTAFDWCIDLEANSIDSWDDLQNKFFNHFYSAR
;
A
#
# COMPACT_ATOMS: atom_id res chain seq x y z
N MET A 1 -58.43 -22.85 -19.30
CA MET A 1 -57.55 -21.68 -19.10
C MET A 1 -56.51 -22.07 -18.05
N HIS A 2 -55.27 -22.32 -18.45
CA HIS A 2 -54.17 -22.53 -17.50
C HIS A 2 -53.58 -21.16 -17.17
N VAL A 3 -53.74 -20.72 -15.91
CA VAL A 3 -52.99 -19.58 -15.39
C VAL A 3 -51.64 -20.10 -14.94
N SER A 4 -50.59 -19.75 -15.69
CA SER A 4 -49.20 -19.92 -15.26
C SER A 4 -48.97 -19.06 -14.03
N THR A 5 -48.61 -19.68 -12.91
CA THR A 5 -48.15 -18.97 -11.71
C THR A 5 -46.71 -18.54 -11.94
N ASP A 6 -46.53 -17.50 -12.74
CA ASP A 6 -45.22 -16.91 -13.01
C ASP A 6 -44.97 -15.75 -12.04
N GLY A 7 -43.84 -15.79 -11.33
CA GLY A 7 -43.15 -14.57 -10.88
C GLY A 7 -43.33 -14.08 -9.45
N PHE A 8 -43.90 -14.82 -8.51
CA PHE A 8 -43.85 -14.39 -7.09
C PHE A 8 -42.54 -14.83 -6.44
N VAL A 9 -41.61 -13.87 -6.29
CA VAL A 9 -40.41 -14.04 -5.46
C VAL A 9 -40.85 -14.22 -4.00
N SER A 10 -40.49 -15.34 -3.39
CA SER A 10 -40.79 -15.61 -1.98
C SER A 10 -40.13 -14.56 -1.09
N ILE A 11 -40.83 -14.15 -0.03
CA ILE A 11 -40.31 -13.23 0.99
C ILE A 11 -38.98 -13.74 1.57
N GLU A 12 -38.82 -15.06 1.68
CA GLU A 12 -37.57 -15.67 2.15
C GLU A 12 -36.39 -15.44 1.18
N HIS A 13 -36.66 -15.48 -0.12
CA HIS A 13 -35.64 -15.19 -1.13
C HIS A 13 -35.23 -13.71 -1.04
N VAL A 14 -36.20 -12.80 -0.89
CA VAL A 14 -35.92 -11.36 -0.71
C VAL A 14 -35.06 -11.11 0.53
N LYS A 15 -35.38 -11.74 1.66
CA LYS A 15 -34.58 -11.61 2.88
C LYS A 15 -33.14 -12.11 2.69
N ASN A 16 -32.97 -13.25 2.03
CA ASN A 16 -31.65 -13.82 1.77
C ASN A 16 -30.81 -12.91 0.86
N THR A 17 -31.39 -12.40 -0.22
CA THR A 17 -30.72 -11.45 -1.12
C THR A 17 -30.31 -10.16 -0.41
N VAL A 18 -31.18 -9.64 0.47
CA VAL A 18 -30.86 -8.44 1.26
C VAL A 18 -29.72 -8.71 2.24
N ASN A 19 -29.75 -9.85 2.94
CA ASN A 19 -28.69 -10.21 3.89
C ASN A 19 -27.34 -10.42 3.19
N GLU A 20 -27.33 -11.06 2.02
CA GLU A 20 -26.13 -11.24 1.21
C GLU A 20 -25.57 -9.89 0.72
N ALA A 21 -26.45 -9.01 0.22
CA ALA A 21 -26.04 -7.67 -0.20
C ALA A 21 -25.46 -6.84 0.96
N ILE A 22 -26.03 -6.97 2.17
CA ILE A 22 -25.51 -6.31 3.37
C ILE A 22 -24.15 -6.89 3.77
N ALA A 23 -23.99 -8.21 3.75
CA ALA A 23 -22.73 -8.88 4.06
C ALA A 23 -21.63 -8.47 3.06
N ASN A 24 -21.92 -8.51 1.77
CA ASN A 24 -21.00 -8.09 0.71
C ASN A 24 -20.64 -6.60 0.81
N ALA A 25 -21.61 -5.74 1.12
CA ALA A 25 -21.36 -4.32 1.33
C ALA A 25 -20.50 -4.06 2.58
N TYR A 26 -20.70 -4.83 3.66
CA TYR A 26 -19.87 -4.76 4.85
C TYR A 26 -18.44 -5.22 4.56
N GLU A 27 -18.27 -6.37 3.89
CA GLU A 27 -16.95 -6.89 3.51
C GLU A 27 -16.23 -5.93 2.55
N THR A 28 -16.92 -5.40 1.55
CA THR A 28 -16.39 -4.38 0.64
C THR A 28 -15.97 -3.12 1.41
N ARG A 29 -16.77 -2.66 2.39
CA ARG A 29 -16.39 -1.52 3.24
C ARG A 29 -15.20 -1.83 4.14
N VAL A 30 -15.15 -2.99 4.78
CA VAL A 30 -14.01 -3.43 5.60
C VAL A 30 -12.75 -3.52 4.76
N GLN A 31 -12.86 -3.97 3.50
CA GLN A 31 -11.74 -3.98 2.56
C GLN A 31 -11.29 -2.57 2.16
N VAL A 32 -12.23 -1.64 1.92
CA VAL A 32 -11.93 -0.21 1.71
C VAL A 32 -11.34 0.46 2.96
N PHE A 33 -11.71 -0.03 4.15
CA PHE A 33 -11.21 0.40 5.46
C PHE A 33 -10.11 -0.49 6.03
N LYS A 34 -9.40 -1.28 5.21
CA LYS A 34 -8.08 -1.75 5.63
C LYS A 34 -7.23 -0.51 5.85
N SER A 35 -7.16 -0.09 7.11
CA SER A 35 -6.33 1.03 7.54
C SER A 35 -4.93 0.77 7.02
N TYR A 36 -4.34 1.74 6.32
CA TYR A 36 -2.96 1.65 5.87
C TYR A 36 -2.07 1.15 7.02
N VAL A 37 -1.54 -0.06 6.87
CA VAL A 37 -0.58 -0.64 7.79
C VAL A 37 0.80 -0.33 7.23
N LYS A 38 1.67 0.21 8.07
CA LYS A 38 3.05 0.50 7.67
C LYS A 38 3.73 -0.83 7.28
N PRO A 39 4.42 -0.88 6.12
CA PRO A 39 5.00 -2.13 5.62
C PRO A 39 6.24 -2.58 6.41
N TYR A 40 6.78 -1.69 7.25
CA TYR A 40 7.98 -1.90 8.03
C TYR A 40 7.69 -2.20 9.50
N THR A 41 8.67 -2.82 10.17
CA THR A 41 8.56 -3.29 11.56
C THR A 41 8.39 -2.15 12.57
N GLU A 42 7.95 -2.52 13.78
CA GLU A 42 7.87 -1.59 14.92
C GLU A 42 9.23 -0.95 15.26
N MET A 43 10.33 -1.66 15.04
CA MET A 43 11.69 -1.13 15.23
C MET A 43 11.94 0.10 14.35
N VAL A 44 11.61 0.01 13.06
CA VAL A 44 11.70 1.14 12.13
C VAL A 44 10.72 2.25 12.53
N GLU A 45 9.52 1.89 13.01
CA GLU A 45 8.54 2.86 13.47
C GLU A 45 9.01 3.67 14.68
N GLN A 46 9.75 3.05 15.61
CA GLN A 46 10.27 3.70 16.82
C GLN A 46 11.43 4.69 16.55
N LEU A 47 12.07 4.64 15.37
CA LEU A 47 13.11 5.60 14.99
C LEU A 47 12.56 7.03 14.90
N THR A 48 13.20 7.97 15.59
CA THR A 48 12.74 9.37 15.62
C THR A 48 13.40 10.19 14.53
N MET A 49 12.62 11.06 13.88
CA MET A 49 13.17 12.08 12.99
C MET A 49 13.99 13.08 13.82
N PRO A 50 15.03 13.72 13.23
CA PRO A 50 15.79 14.75 13.91
C PRO A 50 14.90 15.95 14.30
N GLU A 51 15.24 16.67 15.37
CA GLU A 51 14.39 17.74 15.95
C GLU A 51 14.02 18.86 14.96
N ASN A 52 14.89 19.15 13.99
CA ASN A 52 14.67 20.19 12.97
C ASN A 52 14.33 19.60 11.59
N TYR A 53 13.76 18.39 11.58
CA TYR A 53 13.42 17.68 10.35
C TYR A 53 12.52 18.52 9.43
N GLN A 54 12.99 18.70 8.20
CA GLN A 54 12.21 19.24 7.10
C GLN A 54 12.08 18.13 6.05
N PRO A 55 10.85 17.69 5.73
CA PRO A 55 10.64 16.66 4.72
C PRO A 55 11.28 17.04 3.38
N PRO A 56 12.18 16.21 2.83
CA PRO A 56 12.72 16.45 1.51
C PRO A 56 11.61 16.36 0.46
N LYS A 57 11.75 17.13 -0.61
CA LYS A 57 10.86 17.02 -1.76
C LYS A 57 11.36 15.91 -2.68
N PHE A 58 10.78 14.73 -2.55
CA PHE A 58 11.13 13.59 -3.40
C PHE A 58 10.58 13.73 -4.81
N GLN A 59 11.35 13.27 -5.79
CA GLN A 59 10.78 12.86 -7.07
C GLN A 59 9.89 11.64 -6.81
N GLN A 60 8.65 11.68 -7.27
CA GLN A 60 7.74 10.57 -7.06
C GLN A 60 7.85 9.51 -8.15
N PHE A 61 7.90 8.25 -7.73
CA PHE A 61 7.89 7.08 -8.60
C PHE A 61 6.49 6.46 -8.64
N ASN A 62 5.97 6.26 -9.84
CA ASN A 62 4.63 5.71 -10.07
C ASN A 62 4.63 4.24 -10.51
N GLY A 63 5.78 3.57 -10.47
CA GLY A 63 5.95 2.21 -10.96
C GLY A 63 6.55 2.12 -12.36
N TYR A 64 6.69 3.25 -13.06
CA TYR A 64 7.24 3.30 -14.42
C TYR A 64 8.60 4.02 -14.46
N GLY A 65 9.55 3.49 -15.24
CA GLY A 65 10.91 4.05 -15.37
C GLY A 65 11.99 3.03 -15.02
N ASP A 66 13.22 3.49 -14.73
CA ASP A 66 14.28 2.64 -14.17
C ASP A 66 14.25 2.73 -12.63
N PRO A 67 13.89 1.65 -11.92
CA PRO A 67 13.87 1.62 -10.46
C PRO A 67 15.21 1.97 -9.81
N ARG A 68 16.34 1.65 -10.47
CA ARG A 68 17.68 1.95 -9.95
C ARG A 68 17.97 3.44 -9.97
N GLN A 69 17.51 4.15 -11.00
CA GLN A 69 17.64 5.61 -11.05
C GLN A 69 16.81 6.27 -9.95
N HIS A 70 15.61 5.75 -9.69
CA HIS A 70 14.78 6.23 -8.58
C HIS A 70 15.48 6.07 -7.23
N ILE A 71 16.02 4.88 -6.94
CA ILE A 71 16.77 4.62 -5.70
C ILE A 71 17.97 5.56 -5.56
N ALA A 72 18.76 5.73 -6.63
CA ALA A 72 19.92 6.62 -6.59
C ALA A 72 19.52 8.08 -6.29
N HIS A 73 18.48 8.60 -6.95
CA HIS A 73 17.99 9.95 -6.69
C HIS A 73 17.39 10.11 -5.28
N PHE A 74 16.69 9.10 -4.79
CA PHE A 74 16.13 9.07 -3.44
C PHE A 74 17.24 9.15 -2.39
N VAL A 75 18.25 8.28 -2.48
CA VAL A 75 19.38 8.25 -1.53
C VAL A 75 20.13 9.59 -1.55
N GLU A 76 20.41 10.15 -2.73
CA GLU A 76 21.08 11.44 -2.85
C GLU A 76 20.25 12.58 -2.21
N THR A 77 18.92 12.52 -2.34
CA THR A 77 18.00 13.50 -1.71
C THR A 77 18.04 13.38 -0.18
N CYS A 78 18.04 12.16 0.35
CA CYS A 78 18.14 11.90 1.79
C CYS A 78 19.50 12.35 2.35
N ASN A 79 20.59 12.04 1.66
CA ASN A 79 21.94 12.46 2.05
C ASN A 79 22.04 13.99 2.13
N ASN A 80 21.53 14.69 1.12
CA ASN A 80 21.53 16.16 1.09
C ASN A 80 20.65 16.79 2.20
N ALA A 81 19.64 16.06 2.67
CA ALA A 81 18.80 16.46 3.79
C ALA A 81 19.33 16.00 5.16
N GLY A 82 20.48 15.32 5.22
CA GLY A 82 21.06 14.82 6.46
C GLY A 82 20.22 13.73 7.12
N ILE A 83 19.51 12.92 6.33
CA ILE A 83 18.71 11.80 6.82
C ILE A 83 19.62 10.60 7.05
N ASP A 84 19.52 10.00 8.23
CA ASP A 84 20.22 8.78 8.59
C ASP A 84 19.77 7.58 7.73
N GLU A 85 20.68 6.65 7.46
CA GLU A 85 20.42 5.42 6.71
C GLU A 85 19.28 4.61 7.34
N ASP A 86 19.21 4.56 8.67
CA ASP A 86 18.16 3.85 9.41
C ASP A 86 16.76 4.44 9.15
N LEU A 87 16.67 5.73 8.77
CA LEU A 87 15.41 6.42 8.49
C LEU A 87 14.94 6.29 7.04
N LEU A 88 15.76 5.73 6.13
CA LEU A 88 15.44 5.66 4.71
C LEU A 88 14.16 4.89 4.43
N VAL A 89 13.89 3.81 5.15
CA VAL A 89 12.65 3.01 4.99
C VAL A 89 11.40 3.87 5.22
N LYS A 90 11.39 4.71 6.27
CA LYS A 90 10.26 5.60 6.57
C LYS A 90 10.07 6.66 5.50
N GLN A 91 11.18 7.16 4.95
CA GLN A 91 11.17 8.20 3.93
C GLN A 91 10.77 7.68 2.56
N PHE A 92 11.16 6.45 2.23
CA PHE A 92 10.98 5.89 0.89
C PHE A 92 9.52 5.82 0.48
N VAL A 93 8.63 5.47 1.42
CA VAL A 93 7.18 5.42 1.18
C VAL A 93 6.64 6.76 0.66
N LEU A 94 7.20 7.89 1.10
CA LEU A 94 6.79 9.24 0.65
C LEU A 94 7.20 9.54 -0.79
N SER A 95 8.17 8.79 -1.32
CA SER A 95 8.63 8.90 -2.71
C SER A 95 7.76 8.10 -3.69
N LEU A 96 6.77 7.35 -3.21
CA LEU A 96 5.92 6.50 -4.05
C LEU A 96 4.56 7.14 -4.33
N LYS A 97 4.00 6.84 -5.49
CA LYS A 97 2.62 7.18 -5.86
C LYS A 97 2.02 6.11 -6.76
N ASP A 98 0.71 6.20 -6.98
CA ASP A 98 -0.03 5.33 -7.90
C ASP A 98 0.32 3.85 -7.68
N THR A 99 0.58 3.09 -8.75
CA THR A 99 0.91 1.66 -8.71
C THR A 99 2.10 1.32 -7.79
N ALA A 100 3.07 2.22 -7.63
CA ALA A 100 4.17 1.96 -6.70
C ALA A 100 3.76 2.10 -5.24
N PHE A 101 2.84 3.02 -4.95
CA PHE A 101 2.27 3.11 -3.61
C PHE A 101 1.33 1.93 -3.34
N ASP A 102 0.57 1.49 -4.34
CA ASP A 102 -0.27 0.28 -4.26
C ASP A 102 0.58 -0.98 -3.93
N TRP A 103 1.72 -1.15 -4.59
CA TRP A 103 2.67 -2.21 -4.22
C TRP A 103 3.11 -2.13 -2.76
N CYS A 104 3.38 -0.92 -2.26
CA CYS A 104 3.85 -0.70 -0.90
C CYS A 104 2.79 -1.04 0.16
N ILE A 105 1.51 -0.76 -0.12
CA ILE A 105 0.39 -1.10 0.79
C ILE A 105 0.06 -2.60 0.76
N ASP A 106 0.36 -3.28 -0.35
CA ASP A 106 0.11 -4.71 -0.54
C ASP A 106 1.22 -5.60 0.05
N LEU A 107 2.31 -5.01 0.54
CA LEU A 107 3.34 -5.75 1.26
C LEU A 107 2.80 -6.37 2.54
N GLU A 108 3.31 -7.56 2.87
CA GLU A 108 3.02 -8.18 4.16
C GLU A 108 3.42 -7.24 5.31
N ALA A 109 2.54 -7.13 6.32
CA ALA A 109 2.78 -6.29 7.47
C ALA A 109 4.08 -6.69 8.20
N ASN A 110 4.86 -5.70 8.63
CA ASN A 110 6.15 -5.88 9.29
C ASN A 110 7.19 -6.66 8.46
N SER A 111 7.03 -6.73 7.14
CA SER A 111 7.94 -7.53 6.29
C SER A 111 9.20 -6.78 5.86
N ILE A 112 9.34 -5.50 6.20
CA ILE A 112 10.54 -4.69 5.98
C ILE A 112 11.19 -4.35 7.32
N ASP A 113 12.40 -4.85 7.56
CA ASP A 113 13.18 -4.58 8.77
C ASP A 113 14.30 -3.55 8.58
N SER A 114 14.75 -3.36 7.33
CA SER A 114 15.94 -2.61 6.97
C SER A 114 15.82 -1.98 5.58
N TRP A 115 16.75 -1.08 5.27
CA TRP A 115 16.82 -0.45 3.96
C TRP A 115 17.13 -1.46 2.85
N ASP A 116 18.06 -2.39 3.08
CA ASP A 116 18.39 -3.47 2.15
C ASP A 116 17.18 -4.36 1.82
N ASP A 117 16.39 -4.74 2.84
CA ASP A 117 15.18 -5.52 2.65
C ASP A 117 14.16 -4.81 1.76
N LEU A 118 13.98 -3.52 1.98
CA LEU A 118 13.11 -2.69 1.14
C LEU A 118 13.62 -2.67 -0.30
N GLN A 119 14.91 -2.38 -0.50
CA GLN A 119 15.52 -2.30 -1.83
C GLN A 119 15.36 -3.62 -2.60
N ASN A 120 15.63 -4.75 -1.94
CA ASN A 120 15.50 -6.07 -2.53
C ASN A 120 14.06 -6.34 -2.98
N LYS A 121 13.06 -6.06 -2.14
CA LYS A 121 11.64 -6.22 -2.51
C LYS A 121 11.24 -5.29 -3.65
N PHE A 122 11.69 -4.04 -3.60
CA PHE A 122 11.41 -3.02 -4.61
C PHE A 122 11.97 -3.43 -5.98
N PHE A 123 13.24 -3.84 -6.03
CA PHE A 123 13.84 -4.33 -7.27
C PHE A 123 13.20 -5.63 -7.74
N ASN A 124 12.93 -6.59 -6.85
CA ASN A 124 12.27 -7.82 -7.25
C ASN A 124 10.91 -7.56 -7.93
N HIS A 125 10.17 -6.54 -7.50
CA HIS A 125 8.88 -6.17 -8.09
C HIS A 125 9.02 -5.34 -9.38
N PHE A 126 9.75 -4.22 -9.34
CA PHE A 126 9.77 -3.26 -10.46
C PHE A 126 10.91 -3.49 -11.47
N TYR A 127 11.89 -4.33 -11.15
CA TYR A 127 12.95 -4.74 -12.07
C TYR A 127 12.60 -6.03 -12.80
N SER A 128 11.97 -7.00 -12.12
CA SER A 128 11.61 -8.31 -12.71
C SER A 128 10.33 -8.29 -13.55
N ALA A 129 9.53 -7.22 -13.48
CA ALA A 129 8.31 -7.05 -14.28
C ALA A 129 8.56 -6.45 -15.68
N ARG A 130 9.83 -6.44 -16.15
CA ARG A 130 10.23 -6.03 -17.50
C ARG A 130 10.46 -7.23 -18.41
#